data_AF-A0A7H8WAY9-F1
#
_entry.id   AF-A0A7H8WAY9-F1
#
_cell.length_a   1.000
_cell.length_b   1.000
_cell.length_c   1.000
_cell.angle_alpha   90.00
_cell.angle_beta   90.00
_cell.angle_gamma   90.00
#
_symmetry.space_group_name_H-M   'P 1'
#
loop_
_entity.id
_entity.type
_entity.pdbx_description
1 polymer ?
#
loop_
_entity_poly.entity_id
_entity_poly.type
_entity_poly.pdbx_seq_one_letter_code
_entity_poly.pdbx_strand_id
1 'polypeptide(L)'
;MDTFLKTADKKNESNLPFIIAEIGQAHDGSLGVLYSYIDALAQTGVDAVKFQMHIAEAESSMHEPFRVKFSLEDKTRFDYWKRMGFSLEQWKAIKKYCDEAGLRFICSPFSNLAVDWLEELGVEQYKIGSGEVNNFLILEKIARTGKPVILSSGMSSYEELNKTAEFLKERNVEFSILQCTTAYPTQPEQYGLNVIQELKDRYNVKVGFSDHSAKVETCIAATALGADILEFHVVFDRQMFGPDSKSSLTIFETKELVKAVRNIKTSLSSPIDKNNNEAFSSLKQIFEKSLAINKDLCKDHVLTFDDLESKKPKGFGIDAFRFHEIIGKTLNKDLKKWDFLNETDLI
;
A
#
# COMPACT_ATOMS: atom_id res chain seq x y z
N MET A 1 -1.85 -19.20 14.17
CA MET A 1 -0.88 -18.09 14.30
C MET A 1 -0.51 -17.72 12.88
N ASP A 2 -0.87 -16.52 12.42
CA ASP A 2 -0.78 -16.07 11.01
C ASP A 2 0.62 -16.35 10.44
N THR A 3 0.71 -17.32 9.54
CA THR A 3 1.93 -17.81 8.91
C THR A 3 2.30 -17.00 7.67
N PHE A 4 1.36 -16.21 7.13
CA PHE A 4 1.47 -15.52 5.85
C PHE A 4 2.46 -14.34 5.87
N LEU A 5 2.42 -13.54 6.95
CA LEU A 5 3.07 -12.23 7.02
C LEU A 5 4.09 -12.11 8.15
N LYS A 6 4.69 -13.21 8.62
CA LYS A 6 5.76 -13.12 9.63
C LYS A 6 6.92 -12.32 9.03
N THR A 7 7.12 -11.08 9.47
CA THR A 7 8.38 -10.38 9.21
C THR A 7 9.48 -11.06 10.02
N ALA A 8 10.66 -11.22 9.43
CA ALA A 8 11.80 -11.75 10.17
C ALA A 8 12.09 -10.79 11.34
N ASP A 9 11.91 -11.28 12.56
CA ASP A 9 12.44 -10.71 13.81
C ASP A 9 11.85 -9.43 14.43
N LYS A 10 10.58 -9.05 14.19
CA LYS A 10 9.99 -7.90 14.91
C LYS A 10 8.64 -8.21 15.56
N LYS A 11 8.69 -8.49 16.87
CA LYS A 11 7.57 -8.81 17.79
C LYS A 11 6.42 -7.77 17.88
N ASN A 12 6.38 -6.72 17.06
CA ASN A 12 5.34 -5.67 17.08
C ASN A 12 4.80 -5.27 15.70
N GLU A 13 5.09 -6.02 14.62
CA GLU A 13 4.78 -5.61 13.22
C GLU A 13 3.56 -6.31 12.60
N SER A 14 2.68 -6.97 13.37
CA SER A 14 1.56 -7.79 12.87
C SER A 14 0.47 -7.04 12.06
N ASN A 15 0.72 -5.80 11.68
CA ASN A 15 -0.23 -4.94 10.98
C ASN A 15 0.39 -4.11 9.84
N LEU A 16 1.71 -4.18 9.60
CA LEU A 16 2.33 -3.47 8.48
C LEU A 16 2.03 -4.18 7.14
N PRO A 17 1.74 -3.45 6.04
CA PRO A 17 1.63 -4.09 4.74
C PRO A 17 2.94 -4.77 4.35
N PHE A 18 2.87 -5.98 3.83
CA PHE A 18 4.02 -6.71 3.35
C PHE A 18 4.38 -6.26 1.93
N ILE A 19 5.61 -5.77 1.74
CA ILE A 19 6.02 -5.08 0.52
C ILE A 19 6.94 -5.98 -0.31
N ILE A 20 6.50 -6.29 -1.52
CA ILE A 20 7.15 -7.18 -2.48
C ILE A 20 7.65 -6.35 -3.65
N ALA A 21 8.97 -6.31 -3.85
CA ALA A 21 9.57 -5.73 -5.06
C ALA A 21 9.79 -6.81 -6.11
N GLU A 22 9.14 -6.67 -7.27
CA GLU A 22 9.24 -7.62 -8.36
C GLU A 22 10.33 -7.23 -9.36
N ILE A 23 11.37 -8.06 -9.49
CA ILE A 23 12.39 -7.87 -10.53
C ILE A 23 11.83 -8.27 -11.90
N GLY A 24 11.00 -9.32 -11.96
CA GLY A 24 10.43 -9.83 -13.20
C GLY A 24 11.53 -10.03 -14.25
N GLN A 25 11.35 -9.46 -15.44
CA GLN A 25 12.30 -9.55 -16.55
C GLN A 25 13.43 -8.49 -16.54
N ALA A 26 13.52 -7.63 -15.52
CA ALA A 26 14.47 -6.51 -15.50
C ALA A 26 15.95 -6.93 -15.49
N HIS A 27 16.23 -8.20 -15.17
CA HIS A 27 17.57 -8.77 -15.20
C HIS A 27 18.06 -9.16 -16.60
N ASP A 28 17.18 -9.20 -17.61
CA ASP A 28 17.49 -9.57 -19.01
C ASP A 28 18.38 -10.84 -19.17
N GLY A 29 18.12 -11.87 -18.35
CA GLY A 29 18.89 -13.13 -18.32
C GLY A 29 20.29 -13.03 -17.69
N SER A 30 20.69 -11.85 -17.22
CA SER A 30 21.99 -11.63 -16.58
C SER A 30 21.92 -11.88 -15.08
N LEU A 31 22.67 -12.90 -14.63
CA LEU A 31 22.79 -13.21 -13.20
C LEU A 31 23.46 -12.07 -12.41
N GLY A 32 24.42 -11.37 -13.00
CA GLY A 32 25.09 -10.22 -12.37
C GLY A 32 24.16 -9.02 -12.18
N VAL A 33 23.31 -8.74 -13.17
CA VAL A 33 22.28 -7.68 -13.05
C VAL A 33 21.25 -8.07 -11.99
N LEU A 34 20.85 -9.35 -11.95
CA LEU A 34 19.93 -9.86 -10.94
C LEU A 34 20.47 -9.66 -9.52
N TYR A 35 21.72 -10.03 -9.25
CA TYR A 35 22.34 -9.81 -7.93
C TYR A 35 22.43 -8.31 -7.58
N SER A 36 22.72 -7.47 -8.58
CA SER A 36 22.73 -6.02 -8.39
C SER A 36 21.36 -5.49 -7.92
N TYR A 37 20.27 -6.02 -8.47
CA TYR A 37 18.92 -5.67 -8.01
C TYR A 37 18.66 -6.10 -6.56
N ILE A 38 19.10 -7.30 -6.17
CA ILE A 38 18.96 -7.78 -4.78
C ILE A 38 19.69 -6.83 -3.82
N ASP A 39 20.95 -6.48 -4.13
CA ASP A 39 21.75 -5.55 -3.31
C ASP A 39 21.11 -4.17 -3.17
N ALA A 40 20.55 -3.66 -4.27
CA ALA A 40 19.88 -2.36 -4.29
C ALA A 40 18.58 -2.39 -3.46
N LEU A 41 17.78 -3.44 -3.59
CA LEU A 41 16.51 -3.59 -2.89
C LEU A 41 16.70 -3.82 -1.39
N ALA A 42 17.77 -4.49 -0.97
CA ALA A 42 18.10 -4.69 0.45
C ALA A 42 18.22 -3.37 1.23
N GLN A 43 18.53 -2.27 0.53
CA GLN A 43 18.70 -0.93 1.12
C GLN A 43 17.41 -0.08 1.11
N THR A 44 16.30 -0.61 0.58
CA THR A 44 15.03 0.13 0.45
C THR A 44 14.05 -0.13 1.59
N GLY A 45 14.20 -1.25 2.30
CA GLY A 45 13.29 -1.68 3.37
C GLY A 45 12.05 -2.43 2.89
N VAL A 46 12.04 -2.93 1.65
CA VAL A 46 11.06 -3.93 1.19
C VAL A 46 11.24 -5.25 1.96
N ASP A 47 10.18 -6.02 2.06
CA ASP A 47 10.16 -7.26 2.85
C ASP A 47 10.57 -8.49 2.01
N ALA A 48 10.29 -8.45 0.71
CA ALA A 48 10.59 -9.53 -0.22
C ALA A 48 11.03 -9.03 -1.59
N VAL A 49 11.80 -9.88 -2.27
CA VAL A 49 12.07 -9.76 -3.70
C VAL A 49 11.39 -10.90 -4.42
N LYS A 50 10.67 -10.55 -5.50
CA LYS A 50 9.93 -11.51 -6.30
C LYS A 50 10.56 -11.73 -7.68
N PHE A 51 10.59 -12.99 -8.08
CA PHE A 51 11.03 -13.46 -9.37
C PHE A 51 9.90 -14.15 -10.15
N GLN A 52 10.15 -14.39 -11.43
CA GLN A 52 9.30 -15.20 -12.30
C GLN A 52 10.16 -16.38 -12.81
N MET A 53 9.77 -17.61 -12.49
CA MET A 53 10.49 -18.81 -12.92
C MET A 53 9.90 -19.29 -14.23
N HIS A 54 10.46 -18.77 -15.32
CA HIS A 54 10.15 -19.19 -16.68
C HIS A 54 11.03 -20.37 -17.08
N ILE A 55 10.43 -21.51 -17.36
CA ILE A 55 11.11 -22.66 -17.95
C ILE A 55 10.50 -22.89 -19.34
N ALA A 56 11.14 -22.32 -20.36
CA ALA A 56 10.59 -22.19 -21.71
C ALA A 56 9.99 -23.50 -22.24
N GLU A 57 10.74 -24.61 -22.12
CA GLU A 57 10.32 -25.95 -22.56
C GLU A 57 9.06 -26.49 -21.85
N ALA A 58 8.74 -25.99 -20.65
CA ALA A 58 7.64 -26.48 -19.82
C ALA A 58 6.39 -25.60 -19.84
N GLU A 59 6.48 -24.34 -20.30
CA GLU A 59 5.37 -23.37 -20.23
C GLU A 59 5.03 -22.68 -21.57
N SER A 60 5.97 -22.66 -22.52
CA SER A 60 5.84 -21.88 -23.74
C SER A 60 5.88 -22.78 -24.98
N SER A 61 5.56 -22.19 -26.13
CA SER A 61 5.65 -22.86 -27.43
C SER A 61 5.93 -21.84 -28.53
N MET A 62 6.21 -22.35 -29.74
CA MET A 62 6.36 -21.51 -30.94
C MET A 62 5.11 -20.66 -31.28
N HIS A 63 3.96 -20.98 -30.67
CA HIS A 63 2.71 -20.24 -30.88
C HIS A 63 2.53 -19.08 -29.90
N GLU A 64 3.38 -18.94 -28.88
CA GLU A 64 3.26 -17.86 -27.89
C GLU A 64 3.71 -16.52 -28.51
N PRO A 65 2.81 -15.53 -28.64
CA PRO A 65 3.19 -14.22 -29.14
C PRO A 65 3.84 -13.37 -28.04
N PHE A 66 4.66 -12.42 -28.47
CA PHE A 66 5.05 -11.31 -27.61
C PHE A 66 3.85 -10.41 -27.30
N ARG A 67 3.61 -10.10 -26.01
CA ARG A 67 2.65 -9.08 -25.58
C ARG A 67 2.99 -7.71 -26.19
N VAL A 68 4.27 -7.35 -26.17
CA VAL A 68 4.85 -6.19 -26.86
C VAL A 68 6.02 -6.70 -27.66
N LYS A 69 6.10 -6.40 -28.97
CA LYS A 69 7.23 -6.82 -29.80
C LYS A 69 8.44 -5.92 -29.53
N PHE A 70 9.21 -6.24 -28.48
CA PHE A 70 10.35 -5.46 -28.03
C PHE A 70 11.71 -6.13 -28.29
N SER A 71 11.75 -7.47 -28.37
CA SER A 71 13.02 -8.18 -28.52
C SER A 71 13.68 -7.88 -29.87
N LEU A 72 14.98 -7.57 -29.81
CA LEU A 72 15.85 -7.34 -30.97
C LEU A 72 16.71 -8.58 -31.30
N GLU A 73 16.86 -9.50 -30.34
CA GLU A 73 17.70 -10.70 -30.45
C GLU A 73 16.87 -11.96 -30.66
N ASP A 74 15.71 -12.05 -30.00
CA ASP A 74 14.91 -13.26 -29.94
C ASP A 74 13.80 -13.24 -31.00
N LYS A 75 13.74 -14.30 -31.82
CA LYS A 75 12.75 -14.41 -32.90
C LYS A 75 11.35 -14.70 -32.36
N THR A 76 11.28 -15.52 -31.32
CA THR A 76 10.02 -15.95 -30.69
C THR A 76 10.07 -15.66 -29.19
N ARG A 77 8.90 -15.62 -28.55
CA ARG A 77 8.84 -15.46 -27.08
C ARG A 77 9.41 -16.69 -26.35
N PHE A 78 9.29 -17.88 -26.95
CA PHE A 78 9.96 -19.08 -26.49
C PHE A 78 11.48 -18.91 -26.43
N ASP A 79 12.09 -18.39 -27.51
CA ASP A 79 13.54 -18.12 -27.54
C ASP A 79 13.95 -17.10 -26.47
N TYR A 80 13.12 -16.07 -26.27
CA TYR A 80 13.31 -15.08 -25.21
C TYR A 80 13.31 -15.74 -23.83
N TRP A 81 12.32 -16.58 -23.51
CA TRP A 81 12.30 -17.30 -22.24
C TRP A 81 13.49 -18.22 -22.04
N LYS A 82 13.95 -18.86 -23.12
CA LYS A 82 15.13 -19.72 -23.07
C LYS A 82 16.41 -18.96 -22.76
N ARG A 83 16.60 -17.77 -23.34
CA ARG A 83 17.74 -16.89 -23.07
C ARG A 83 17.69 -16.30 -21.66
N MET A 84 16.49 -15.96 -21.19
CA MET A 84 16.25 -15.32 -19.89
C MET A 84 16.33 -16.26 -18.70
N GLY A 85 16.11 -17.56 -18.92
CA GLY A 85 16.01 -18.57 -17.88
C GLY A 85 17.33 -18.84 -17.16
N PHE A 86 17.23 -19.24 -15.90
CA PHE A 86 18.36 -19.70 -15.10
C PHE A 86 18.26 -21.21 -14.85
N SER A 87 19.41 -21.87 -14.73
CA SER A 87 19.46 -23.27 -14.30
C SER A 87 19.05 -23.42 -12.82
N LEU A 88 18.66 -24.63 -12.43
CA LEU A 88 18.28 -24.94 -11.04
C LEU A 88 19.38 -24.55 -10.02
N GLU A 89 20.65 -24.79 -10.35
CA GLU A 89 21.78 -24.43 -9.47
C GLU A 89 21.94 -22.90 -9.35
N GLN A 90 21.67 -22.16 -10.42
CA GLN A 90 21.63 -20.69 -10.35
C GLN A 90 20.46 -20.22 -9.50
N TRP A 91 19.27 -20.83 -9.61
CA TRP A 91 18.13 -20.52 -8.75
C TRP A 91 18.41 -20.79 -7.26
N LYS A 92 19.09 -21.89 -6.94
CA LYS A 92 19.56 -22.16 -5.56
C LYS A 92 20.50 -21.07 -5.06
N ALA A 93 21.44 -20.61 -5.89
CA ALA A 93 22.35 -19.52 -5.55
C ALA A 93 21.60 -18.18 -5.38
N ILE A 94 20.63 -17.88 -6.23
CA ILE A 94 19.79 -16.67 -6.13
C ILE A 94 19.01 -16.65 -4.81
N LYS A 95 18.31 -17.74 -4.46
CA LYS A 95 17.58 -17.81 -3.20
C LYS A 95 18.51 -17.61 -2.01
N LYS A 96 19.66 -18.30 -2.00
CA LYS A 96 20.67 -18.14 -0.95
C LYS A 96 21.13 -16.69 -0.82
N TYR A 97 21.35 -16.00 -1.94
CA TYR A 97 21.76 -14.60 -1.95
C TYR A 97 20.66 -13.66 -1.38
N CYS A 98 19.38 -13.93 -1.66
CA CYS A 98 18.27 -13.22 -1.02
C CYS A 98 18.28 -13.43 0.50
N ASP A 99 18.46 -14.69 0.96
CA ASP A 99 18.50 -15.02 2.38
C ASP A 99 19.67 -14.28 3.09
N GLU A 100 20.86 -14.24 2.46
CA GLU A 100 22.04 -13.50 2.96
C GLU A 100 21.83 -11.99 2.99
N ALA A 101 21.07 -11.44 2.04
CA ALA A 101 20.68 -10.03 1.99
C ALA A 101 19.53 -9.66 2.95
N GLY A 102 18.97 -10.64 3.67
CA GLY A 102 17.84 -10.43 4.59
C GLY A 102 16.51 -10.15 3.88
N LEU A 103 16.37 -10.58 2.63
CA LEU A 103 15.18 -10.40 1.80
C LEU A 103 14.48 -11.73 1.59
N ARG A 104 13.16 -11.79 1.81
CA ARG A 104 12.42 -13.03 1.50
C ARG A 104 12.40 -13.25 -0.02
N PHE A 105 12.82 -14.44 -0.45
CA PHE A 105 12.65 -14.91 -1.82
C PHE A 105 11.20 -15.33 -2.07
N ILE A 106 10.55 -14.71 -3.06
CA ILE A 106 9.24 -15.12 -3.57
C ILE A 106 9.36 -15.39 -5.06
N CYS A 107 8.63 -16.37 -5.57
CA CYS A 107 8.65 -16.65 -7.00
C CYS A 107 7.28 -17.07 -7.53
N SER A 108 7.02 -16.69 -8.78
CA SER A 108 5.90 -17.18 -9.56
C SER A 108 6.32 -18.34 -10.46
N PRO A 109 5.80 -19.56 -10.24
CA PRO A 109 5.95 -20.65 -11.19
C PRO A 109 4.94 -20.51 -12.33
N PHE A 110 5.39 -20.79 -13.55
CA PHE A 110 4.54 -20.82 -14.75
C PHE A 110 4.43 -22.23 -15.37
N SER A 111 4.92 -23.25 -14.65
CA SER A 111 4.78 -24.65 -15.04
C SER A 111 4.86 -25.58 -13.83
N ASN A 112 4.40 -26.82 -13.98
CA ASN A 112 4.55 -27.86 -12.96
C ASN A 112 6.03 -28.16 -12.64
N LEU A 113 6.93 -28.02 -13.62
CA LEU A 113 8.37 -28.21 -13.42
C LEU A 113 8.94 -27.06 -12.57
N ALA A 114 8.49 -25.82 -12.79
CA ALA A 114 8.87 -24.70 -11.94
C ALA A 114 8.42 -24.91 -10.48
N VAL A 115 7.24 -25.52 -10.26
CA VAL A 115 6.82 -25.90 -8.90
C VAL A 115 7.77 -26.93 -8.27
N ASP A 116 8.22 -27.95 -9.01
CA ASP A 116 9.19 -28.93 -8.49
C ASP A 116 10.50 -28.25 -8.08
N TRP A 117 11.02 -27.37 -8.94
CA TRP A 117 12.25 -26.64 -8.65
C TRP A 117 12.10 -25.70 -7.44
N LEU A 118 10.96 -25.02 -7.30
CA LEU A 118 10.69 -24.18 -6.14
C LEU A 118 10.59 -24.99 -4.83
N GLU A 119 10.07 -26.22 -4.87
CA GLU A 119 10.12 -27.13 -3.73
C GLU A 119 11.57 -27.56 -3.40
N GLU A 120 12.40 -27.86 -4.40
CA GLU A 120 13.82 -28.14 -4.18
C GLU A 120 14.59 -26.93 -3.59
N LEU A 121 14.17 -25.72 -3.95
CA LEU A 121 14.68 -24.47 -3.36
C LEU A 121 14.20 -24.25 -1.92
N GLY A 122 13.15 -24.95 -1.48
CA GLY A 122 12.57 -24.77 -0.15
C GLY A 122 11.84 -23.43 0.00
N VAL A 123 11.07 -23.00 -1.00
CA VAL A 123 10.23 -21.79 -0.84
C VAL A 123 9.17 -21.99 0.24
N GLU A 124 8.80 -20.90 0.92
CA GLU A 124 7.79 -20.94 2.00
C GLU A 124 6.38 -20.56 1.50
N GLN A 125 6.28 -19.96 0.31
CA GLN A 125 5.06 -19.41 -0.24
C GLN A 125 5.16 -19.28 -1.76
N TYR A 126 4.02 -19.34 -2.44
CA TYR A 126 3.92 -19.15 -3.89
C TYR A 126 3.24 -17.83 -4.24
N LYS A 127 3.71 -17.16 -5.30
CA LYS A 127 2.95 -16.12 -6.00
C LYS A 127 2.34 -16.69 -7.27
N ILE A 128 1.03 -16.58 -7.45
CA ILE A 128 0.37 -16.94 -8.71
C ILE A 128 0.11 -15.67 -9.50
N GLY A 129 0.67 -15.59 -10.71
CA GLY A 129 0.42 -14.50 -11.63
C GLY A 129 -1.01 -14.52 -12.15
N SER A 130 -1.51 -13.37 -12.59
CA SER A 130 -2.88 -13.19 -13.09
C SER A 130 -3.26 -14.17 -14.23
N GLY A 131 -2.29 -14.56 -15.07
CA GLY A 131 -2.51 -15.54 -16.15
C GLY A 131 -2.70 -16.98 -15.68
N GLU A 132 -2.35 -17.30 -14.43
CA GLU A 132 -2.36 -18.67 -13.88
C GLU A 132 -3.49 -18.88 -12.85
N VAL A 133 -4.35 -17.89 -12.63
CA VAL A 133 -5.40 -17.90 -11.59
C VAL A 133 -6.37 -19.06 -11.75
N ASN A 134 -6.73 -19.40 -12.99
CA ASN A 134 -7.65 -20.49 -13.31
C ASN A 134 -6.92 -21.76 -13.79
N ASN A 135 -5.58 -21.81 -13.69
CA ASN A 135 -4.81 -22.99 -14.03
C ASN A 135 -4.89 -24.01 -12.87
N PHE A 136 -6.00 -24.74 -12.78
CA PHE A 136 -6.21 -25.72 -11.71
C PHE A 136 -5.22 -26.88 -11.73
N LEU A 137 -4.51 -27.11 -12.84
CA LEU A 137 -3.45 -28.11 -12.89
C LEU A 137 -2.25 -27.68 -12.04
N ILE A 138 -1.77 -26.45 -12.19
CA ILE A 138 -0.64 -25.95 -11.37
C ILE A 138 -1.08 -25.71 -9.92
N LEU A 139 -2.31 -25.22 -9.72
CA LEU A 139 -2.84 -25.00 -8.37
C LEU A 139 -3.06 -26.30 -7.60
N GLU A 140 -3.47 -27.40 -8.26
CA GLU A 140 -3.53 -28.73 -7.63
C GLU A 140 -2.15 -29.15 -7.12
N LYS A 141 -1.12 -28.95 -7.94
CA LYS A 141 0.26 -29.31 -7.57
C LYS A 141 0.75 -28.48 -6.38
N ILE A 142 0.52 -27.17 -6.41
CA ILE A 142 0.88 -26.27 -5.31
C ILE A 142 0.10 -26.60 -4.04
N ALA A 143 -1.20 -26.89 -4.15
CA ALA A 143 -2.02 -27.25 -3.00
C ALA A 143 -1.50 -28.47 -2.24
N ARG A 144 -0.92 -29.45 -2.94
CA ARG A 144 -0.31 -30.64 -2.33
C ARG A 144 0.95 -30.35 -1.50
N THR A 145 1.59 -29.20 -1.71
CA THR A 145 2.72 -28.75 -0.90
C THR A 145 2.27 -28.26 0.49
N GLY A 146 0.99 -27.91 0.65
CA GLY A 146 0.43 -27.31 1.86
C GLY A 146 0.90 -25.88 2.14
N LYS A 147 1.60 -25.25 1.19
CA LYS A 147 2.16 -23.91 1.35
C LYS A 147 1.17 -22.82 0.97
N PRO A 148 1.26 -21.63 1.61
CA PRO A 148 0.40 -20.50 1.32
C PRO A 148 0.57 -19.94 -0.10
N VAL A 149 -0.47 -19.27 -0.60
CA VAL A 149 -0.52 -18.73 -1.98
C VAL A 149 -0.97 -17.26 -2.04
N ILE A 150 -0.19 -16.40 -2.71
CA ILE A 150 -0.58 -15.03 -3.06
C ILE A 150 -1.11 -14.99 -4.51
N LEU A 151 -2.42 -14.87 -4.69
CA LEU A 151 -3.06 -14.78 -6.01
C LEU A 151 -3.12 -13.33 -6.50
N SER A 152 -2.77 -13.04 -7.75
CA SER A 152 -3.17 -11.76 -8.38
C SER A 152 -4.51 -11.94 -9.09
N SER A 153 -5.37 -10.93 -9.10
CA SER A 153 -6.70 -11.00 -9.72
C SER A 153 -6.77 -10.43 -11.14
N GLY A 154 -5.64 -10.08 -11.76
CA GLY A 154 -5.65 -9.44 -13.07
C GLY A 154 -6.35 -10.28 -14.12
N MET A 155 -7.08 -9.63 -15.02
CA MET A 155 -7.91 -10.27 -16.07
C MET A 155 -9.06 -11.17 -15.55
N SER A 156 -9.14 -11.45 -14.25
CA SER A 156 -10.08 -12.42 -13.70
C SER A 156 -11.40 -11.76 -13.33
N SER A 157 -12.50 -12.35 -13.79
CA SER A 157 -13.84 -12.03 -13.30
C SER A 157 -14.05 -12.54 -11.88
N TYR A 158 -15.10 -12.03 -11.20
CA TYR A 158 -15.51 -12.61 -9.91
C TYR A 158 -15.93 -14.08 -10.01
N GLU A 159 -16.47 -14.52 -11.14
CA GLU A 159 -16.81 -15.93 -11.34
C GLU A 159 -15.56 -16.82 -11.32
N GLU A 160 -14.50 -16.41 -12.03
CA GLU A 160 -13.23 -17.13 -12.05
C GLU A 160 -12.56 -17.13 -10.67
N LEU A 161 -12.53 -15.96 -10.01
CA LEU A 161 -11.97 -15.86 -8.66
C LEU A 161 -12.74 -16.70 -7.64
N ASN A 162 -14.08 -16.78 -7.73
CA ASN A 162 -14.88 -17.64 -6.87
C ASN A 162 -14.47 -19.12 -7.05
N LYS A 163 -14.36 -19.59 -8.30
CA LYS A 163 -13.95 -20.98 -8.59
C LYS A 163 -12.55 -21.26 -8.04
N THR A 164 -11.60 -20.35 -8.22
CA THR A 164 -10.23 -20.51 -7.68
C THR A 164 -10.21 -20.48 -6.16
N ALA A 165 -10.96 -19.58 -5.53
CA ALA A 165 -11.04 -19.50 -4.08
C ALA A 165 -11.68 -20.75 -3.47
N GLU A 166 -12.76 -21.28 -4.07
CA GLU A 166 -13.39 -22.54 -3.66
C GLU A 166 -12.41 -23.71 -3.81
N PHE A 167 -11.74 -23.82 -4.96
CA PHE A 167 -10.74 -24.85 -5.23
C PHE A 167 -9.64 -24.91 -4.15
N LEU A 168 -9.12 -23.76 -3.73
CA LEU A 168 -8.08 -23.66 -2.70
C LEU A 168 -8.64 -23.95 -1.30
N LYS A 169 -9.84 -23.45 -0.98
CA LYS A 169 -10.52 -23.72 0.30
C LYS A 169 -10.79 -25.20 0.52
N GLU A 170 -11.29 -25.91 -0.50
CA GLU A 170 -11.55 -27.36 -0.43
C GLU A 170 -10.27 -28.18 -0.14
N ARG A 171 -9.11 -27.63 -0.52
CA ARG A 171 -7.79 -28.24 -0.29
C ARG A 171 -7.09 -27.75 0.97
N ASN A 172 -7.75 -26.91 1.76
CA ASN A 172 -7.20 -26.28 2.96
C ASN A 172 -5.92 -25.47 2.68
N VAL A 173 -5.82 -24.84 1.50
CA VAL A 173 -4.71 -23.95 1.17
C VAL A 173 -5.01 -22.55 1.71
N GLU A 174 -4.10 -22.01 2.51
CA GLU A 174 -4.16 -20.62 2.95
C GLU A 174 -3.82 -19.71 1.76
N PHE A 175 -4.61 -18.68 1.49
CA PHE A 175 -4.37 -17.79 0.35
C PHE A 175 -4.70 -16.32 0.65
N SER A 176 -4.09 -15.44 -0.12
CA SER A 176 -4.43 -14.01 -0.22
C SER A 176 -4.77 -13.65 -1.67
N ILE A 177 -5.45 -12.52 -1.87
CA ILE A 177 -5.79 -12.01 -3.21
C ILE A 177 -5.26 -10.59 -3.35
N LEU A 178 -4.50 -10.31 -4.40
CA LEU A 178 -4.06 -8.97 -4.76
C LEU A 178 -5.00 -8.43 -5.83
N GLN A 179 -5.63 -7.29 -5.56
CA GLN A 179 -6.25 -6.52 -6.63
C GLN A 179 -5.17 -6.12 -7.64
N CYS A 180 -5.42 -6.41 -8.91
CA CYS A 180 -4.45 -6.23 -9.98
C CYS A 180 -5.16 -5.87 -11.28
N THR A 181 -4.58 -4.94 -12.03
CA THR A 181 -4.95 -4.69 -13.43
C THR A 181 -3.77 -5.03 -14.32
N THR A 182 -3.98 -5.90 -15.31
CA THR A 182 -2.95 -6.36 -16.25
C THR A 182 -2.80 -5.36 -17.41
N ALA A 183 -2.26 -4.19 -17.11
CA ALA A 183 -1.92 -3.13 -18.07
C ALA A 183 -0.56 -2.52 -17.70
N TYR A 184 0.28 -2.23 -18.69
CA TYR A 184 1.69 -1.88 -18.44
C TYR A 184 2.10 -0.66 -19.30
N PRO A 185 2.04 0.58 -18.77
CA PRO A 185 1.58 0.95 -17.43
C PRO A 185 0.06 1.06 -17.29
N THR A 186 -0.48 0.72 -16.12
CA THR A 186 -1.89 0.92 -15.77
C THR A 186 -2.22 2.40 -15.65
N GLN A 187 -3.32 2.85 -16.28
CA GLN A 187 -3.82 4.22 -16.18
C GLN A 187 -4.70 4.44 -14.93
N PRO A 188 -4.85 5.69 -14.43
CA PRO A 188 -5.61 5.98 -13.22
C PRO A 188 -7.03 5.44 -13.18
N GLU A 189 -7.74 5.46 -14.30
CA GLU A 189 -9.12 4.97 -14.44
C GLU A 189 -9.21 3.44 -14.25
N GLN A 190 -8.06 2.75 -14.28
CA GLN A 190 -7.96 1.30 -14.29
C GLN A 190 -7.28 0.75 -13.03
N TYR A 191 -6.92 1.56 -12.04
CA TYR A 191 -6.30 1.08 -10.81
C TYR A 191 -7.20 0.09 -10.05
N GLY A 192 -8.51 0.34 -10.03
CA GLY A 192 -9.47 -0.53 -9.34
C GLY A 192 -9.32 -0.55 -7.82
N LEU A 193 -8.93 0.58 -7.21
CA LEU A 193 -8.74 0.68 -5.75
C LEU A 193 -9.99 0.31 -4.93
N ASN A 194 -11.20 0.53 -5.46
CA ASN A 194 -12.45 0.09 -4.82
C ASN A 194 -12.53 -1.43 -4.65
N VAL A 195 -11.92 -2.19 -5.57
CA VAL A 195 -11.96 -3.66 -5.58
C VAL A 195 -11.21 -4.25 -4.37
N ILE A 196 -10.28 -3.51 -3.76
CA ILE A 196 -9.63 -3.93 -2.51
C ILE A 196 -10.68 -4.21 -1.42
N GLN A 197 -11.68 -3.35 -1.26
CA GLN A 197 -12.74 -3.55 -0.28
C GLN A 197 -13.70 -4.66 -0.71
N GLU A 198 -14.08 -4.71 -1.99
CA GLU A 198 -14.96 -5.75 -2.52
C GLU A 198 -14.37 -7.17 -2.32
N LEU A 199 -13.06 -7.34 -2.52
CA LEU A 199 -12.36 -8.61 -2.30
C LEU A 199 -12.33 -8.99 -0.81
N LYS A 200 -12.12 -8.03 0.09
CA LYS A 200 -12.14 -8.27 1.54
C LYS A 200 -13.49 -8.77 1.99
N ASP A 201 -14.55 -8.06 1.59
CA ASP A 201 -15.92 -8.38 1.97
C ASP A 201 -16.37 -9.74 1.40
N ARG A 202 -15.95 -10.05 0.17
CA ARG A 202 -16.34 -11.28 -0.53
C ARG A 202 -15.63 -12.53 0.01
N TYR A 203 -14.32 -12.47 0.23
CA TYR A 203 -13.51 -13.67 0.46
C TYR A 203 -13.06 -13.84 1.91
N ASN A 204 -13.07 -12.76 2.72
CA ASN A 204 -12.58 -12.74 4.10
C ASN A 204 -11.17 -13.33 4.23
N VAL A 205 -10.29 -12.96 3.30
CA VAL A 205 -8.86 -13.30 3.30
C VAL A 205 -8.02 -12.02 3.34
N LYS A 206 -6.70 -12.17 3.50
CA LYS A 206 -5.77 -11.06 3.29
C LYS A 206 -5.89 -10.54 1.87
N VAL A 207 -6.03 -9.22 1.72
CA VAL A 207 -6.16 -8.58 0.40
C VAL A 207 -5.08 -7.55 0.21
N GLY A 208 -4.40 -7.60 -0.92
CA GLY A 208 -3.37 -6.65 -1.27
C GLY A 208 -3.61 -5.96 -2.62
N PHE A 209 -2.55 -5.35 -3.14
CA PHE A 209 -2.56 -4.62 -4.40
C PHE A 209 -1.26 -4.91 -5.17
N SER A 210 -1.39 -5.39 -6.41
CA SER A 210 -0.28 -5.62 -7.34
C SER A 210 -0.35 -4.57 -8.45
N ASP A 211 0.63 -3.68 -8.46
CA ASP A 211 0.63 -2.46 -9.27
C ASP A 211 1.57 -2.54 -10.48
N HIS A 212 1.09 -1.93 -11.56
CA HIS A 212 1.82 -1.76 -12.81
C HIS A 212 1.80 -0.30 -13.30
N SER A 213 1.40 0.65 -12.46
CA SER A 213 1.28 2.07 -12.83
C SER A 213 2.62 2.81 -12.96
N ALA A 214 3.69 2.29 -12.34
CA ALA A 214 4.94 3.00 -12.08
C ALA A 214 4.77 4.29 -11.24
N LYS A 215 3.81 4.31 -10.32
CA LYS A 215 3.49 5.45 -9.45
C LYS A 215 3.54 5.08 -7.99
N VAL A 216 4.06 5.97 -7.14
CA VAL A 216 4.17 5.70 -5.70
C VAL A 216 2.81 5.89 -5.01
N GLU A 217 1.98 6.81 -5.52
CA GLU A 217 0.71 7.16 -4.91
C GLU A 217 -0.31 6.01 -4.91
N THR A 218 -0.22 5.04 -5.83
CA THR A 218 -1.15 3.92 -5.94
C THR A 218 -1.06 2.98 -4.74
N CYS A 219 0.15 2.52 -4.42
CA CYS A 219 0.42 1.67 -3.26
C CYS A 219 0.19 2.39 -1.92
N ILE A 220 0.43 3.70 -1.87
CA ILE A 220 0.09 4.54 -0.70
C ILE A 220 -1.44 4.58 -0.51
N ALA A 221 -2.21 4.82 -1.57
CA ALA A 221 -3.66 4.81 -1.52
C ALA A 221 -4.22 3.43 -1.16
N ALA A 222 -3.68 2.36 -1.76
CA ALA A 222 -4.04 0.99 -1.42
C ALA A 222 -3.81 0.68 0.06
N THR A 223 -2.70 1.16 0.64
CA THR A 223 -2.42 1.06 2.07
C THR A 223 -3.48 1.79 2.91
N ALA A 224 -3.87 3.00 2.51
CA ALA A 224 -4.91 3.77 3.19
C ALA A 224 -6.28 3.07 3.17
N LEU A 225 -6.55 2.32 2.09
CA LEU A 225 -7.73 1.46 1.92
C LEU A 225 -7.56 0.07 2.59
N GLY A 226 -6.44 -0.12 3.29
CA GLY A 226 -6.15 -1.27 4.14
C GLY A 226 -5.59 -2.49 3.42
N ALA A 227 -4.93 -2.33 2.27
CA ALA A 227 -4.18 -3.43 1.65
C ALA A 227 -3.14 -4.02 2.63
N ASP A 228 -3.14 -5.35 2.76
CA ASP A 228 -2.21 -6.11 3.61
C ASP A 228 -0.89 -6.45 2.88
N ILE A 229 -0.89 -6.47 1.55
CA ILE A 229 0.25 -6.82 0.71
C ILE A 229 0.34 -5.81 -0.43
N LEU A 230 1.55 -5.38 -0.76
CA LEU A 230 1.83 -4.51 -1.89
C LEU A 230 2.87 -5.19 -2.78
N GLU A 231 2.61 -5.23 -4.08
CA GLU A 231 3.53 -5.76 -5.09
C GLU A 231 3.67 -4.74 -6.21
N PHE A 232 4.89 -4.53 -6.70
CA PHE A 232 5.16 -3.65 -7.84
C PHE A 232 6.47 -4.04 -8.51
N HIS A 233 6.57 -3.79 -9.81
CA HIS A 233 7.81 -4.01 -10.55
C HIS A 233 8.87 -2.95 -10.19
N VAL A 234 10.14 -3.34 -10.23
CA VAL A 234 11.28 -2.44 -10.02
C VAL A 234 12.24 -2.43 -11.20
N VAL A 235 12.95 -1.31 -11.36
CA VAL A 235 13.99 -1.12 -12.37
C VAL A 235 15.07 -0.16 -11.83
N PHE A 236 16.30 -0.22 -12.33
CA PHE A 236 17.28 0.82 -12.01
C PHE A 236 16.92 2.15 -12.71
N ASP A 237 16.63 2.08 -14.00
CA ASP A 237 16.21 3.20 -14.82
C ASP A 237 15.15 2.75 -15.83
N ARG A 238 14.09 3.54 -16.04
CA ARG A 238 13.00 3.22 -16.98
C ARG A 238 13.44 3.18 -18.44
N GLN A 239 14.65 3.66 -18.75
CA GLN A 239 15.29 3.56 -20.06
C GLN A 239 15.94 2.18 -20.30
N MET A 240 16.07 1.34 -19.28
CA MET A 240 16.59 -0.01 -19.45
C MET A 240 15.71 -0.83 -20.41
N PHE A 241 16.35 -1.69 -21.17
CA PHE A 241 15.69 -2.61 -22.08
C PHE A 241 14.80 -3.60 -21.31
N GLY A 242 13.57 -3.78 -21.78
CA GLY A 242 12.61 -4.68 -21.16
C GLY A 242 11.17 -4.27 -21.45
N PRO A 243 10.22 -5.22 -21.43
CA PRO A 243 8.82 -4.94 -21.73
C PRO A 243 8.12 -4.15 -20.60
N ASP A 244 8.64 -4.25 -19.38
CA ASP A 244 8.00 -3.72 -18.16
C ASP A 244 8.74 -2.53 -17.55
N SER A 245 9.87 -2.09 -18.13
CA SER A 245 10.68 -1.00 -17.58
C SER A 245 9.89 0.29 -17.34
N LYS A 246 8.93 0.60 -18.22
CA LYS A 246 8.08 1.80 -18.11
C LYS A 246 7.00 1.70 -17.03
N SER A 247 6.62 0.49 -16.63
CA SER A 247 5.64 0.18 -15.58
C SER A 247 6.29 -0.11 -14.21
N SER A 248 7.62 -0.03 -14.12
CA SER A 248 8.37 -0.24 -12.88
C SER A 248 8.63 1.05 -12.10
N LEU A 249 8.75 0.92 -10.78
CA LEU A 249 9.35 1.93 -9.91
C LEU A 249 10.88 1.85 -9.98
N THR A 250 11.55 3.00 -9.86
CA THR A 250 12.99 3.02 -9.64
C THR A 250 13.35 2.59 -8.22
N ILE A 251 14.61 2.24 -7.97
CA ILE A 251 15.09 1.94 -6.60
C ILE A 251 14.86 3.13 -5.65
N PHE A 252 15.05 4.36 -6.13
CA PHE A 252 14.79 5.57 -5.35
C PHE A 252 13.31 5.70 -4.98
N GLU A 253 12.40 5.58 -5.97
CA GLU A 253 10.96 5.64 -5.73
C GLU A 253 10.47 4.48 -4.84
N THR A 254 11.10 3.31 -4.93
CA THR A 254 10.81 2.17 -4.05
C THR A 254 11.10 2.53 -2.58
N LYS A 255 12.24 3.18 -2.31
CA LYS A 255 12.59 3.65 -0.96
C LYS A 255 11.61 4.71 -0.44
N GLU A 256 11.21 5.66 -1.29
CA GLU A 256 10.20 6.66 -0.94
C GLU A 256 8.83 6.02 -0.67
N LEU A 257 8.43 5.04 -1.48
CA LEU A 257 7.19 4.29 -1.30
C LEU A 257 7.18 3.56 0.04
N VAL A 258 8.24 2.80 0.36
CA VAL A 258 8.34 2.07 1.63
C VAL A 258 8.17 3.05 2.80
N LYS A 259 8.92 4.16 2.80
CA LYS A 259 8.81 5.20 3.85
C LYS A 259 7.38 5.75 3.97
N ALA A 260 6.74 6.06 2.85
CA ALA A 260 5.38 6.59 2.85
C ALA A 260 4.37 5.57 3.38
N VAL A 261 4.44 4.31 2.94
CA VAL A 261 3.58 3.21 3.41
C VAL A 261 3.70 3.02 4.92
N ARG A 262 4.93 3.00 5.45
CA ARG A 262 5.15 2.89 6.90
C ARG A 262 4.55 4.08 7.66
N ASN A 263 4.73 5.32 7.17
CA ASN A 263 4.13 6.51 7.78
C ASN A 263 2.60 6.47 7.78
N ILE A 264 1.97 6.09 6.66
CA ILE A 264 0.51 5.95 6.58
C ILE A 264 0.03 4.89 7.56
N LYS A 265 0.71 3.74 7.66
CA LYS A 265 0.29 2.72 8.63
C LYS A 265 0.44 3.17 10.08
N THR A 266 1.51 3.91 10.42
CA THR A 266 1.65 4.55 11.73
C THR A 266 0.48 5.51 12.01
N SER A 267 0.09 6.33 11.03
CA SER A 267 -1.05 7.24 11.15
C SER A 267 -2.37 6.50 11.38
N LEU A 268 -2.64 5.45 10.60
CA LEU A 268 -3.87 4.65 10.74
C LEU A 268 -3.95 3.91 12.09
N SER A 269 -2.80 3.55 12.65
CA SER A 269 -2.70 2.88 13.95
C SER A 269 -2.67 3.85 15.13
N SER A 270 -2.69 5.17 14.88
CA SER A 270 -2.60 6.23 15.89
C SER A 270 -3.83 7.15 15.82
N PRO A 271 -5.03 6.65 16.19
CA PRO A 271 -6.25 7.43 16.10
C PRO A 271 -6.18 8.67 17.01
N ILE A 272 -6.63 9.82 16.49
CA ILE A 272 -6.73 11.06 17.26
C ILE A 272 -8.11 11.14 17.91
N ASP A 273 -8.15 11.11 19.24
CA ASP A 273 -9.37 11.35 19.99
C ASP A 273 -9.66 12.86 20.09
N LYS A 274 -10.68 13.32 19.38
CA LYS A 274 -11.11 14.73 19.42
C LYS A 274 -11.89 15.09 20.69
N ASN A 275 -12.32 14.11 21.48
CA ASN A 275 -12.93 14.35 22.79
C ASN A 275 -11.89 14.70 23.85
N ASN A 276 -10.62 14.29 23.64
CA ASN A 276 -9.52 14.68 24.50
C ASN A 276 -8.67 15.79 23.85
N ASN A 277 -8.83 17.02 24.33
CA ASN A 277 -8.04 18.17 23.89
C ASN A 277 -7.23 18.83 25.01
N GLU A 278 -6.99 18.12 26.12
CA GLU A 278 -6.28 18.65 27.30
C GLU A 278 -4.88 19.16 26.95
N ALA A 279 -4.18 18.45 26.06
CA ALA A 279 -2.86 18.82 25.56
C ALA A 279 -2.85 20.18 24.83
N PHE A 280 -4.00 20.67 24.37
CA PHE A 280 -4.13 21.96 23.69
C PHE A 280 -4.62 23.07 24.61
N SER A 281 -4.84 22.83 25.91
CA SER A 281 -5.39 23.82 26.86
C SER A 281 -4.67 25.18 26.83
N SER A 282 -3.34 25.20 26.84
CA SER A 282 -2.54 26.42 26.74
C SER A 282 -2.73 27.16 25.41
N LEU A 283 -2.76 26.43 24.30
CA LEU A 283 -3.00 26.98 22.97
C LEU A 283 -4.44 27.50 22.84
N LYS A 284 -5.42 26.80 23.40
CA LYS A 284 -6.82 27.25 23.47
C LYS A 284 -6.92 28.56 24.24
N GLN A 285 -6.22 28.69 25.38
CA GLN A 285 -6.19 29.95 26.12
C GLN A 285 -5.68 31.12 25.26
N ILE A 286 -4.64 30.91 24.46
CA ILE A 286 -4.03 31.94 23.61
C ILE A 286 -4.92 32.28 22.39
N PHE A 287 -5.46 31.27 21.73
CA PHE A 287 -6.10 31.42 20.41
C PHE A 287 -7.62 31.54 20.45
N GLU A 288 -8.28 31.02 21.48
CA GLU A 288 -9.69 31.27 21.68
C GLU A 288 -9.90 32.71 22.17
N LYS A 289 -11.15 33.17 22.11
CA LYS A 289 -11.47 34.58 22.27
C LYS A 289 -12.47 34.78 23.40
N SER A 290 -12.33 35.92 24.06
CA SER A 290 -13.33 36.49 24.94
C SER A 290 -14.12 37.58 24.21
N LEU A 291 -15.36 37.82 24.65
CA LEU A 291 -16.19 38.92 24.17
C LEU A 291 -15.59 40.26 24.58
N ALA A 292 -15.76 41.22 23.68
CA ALA A 292 -15.40 42.61 23.82
C ALA A 292 -16.49 43.47 23.18
N ILE A 293 -16.45 44.78 23.43
CA ILE A 293 -17.39 45.73 22.85
C ILE A 293 -16.73 46.53 21.72
N ASN A 294 -17.48 46.85 20.68
CA ASN A 294 -16.91 47.45 19.44
C ASN A 294 -17.08 48.97 19.32
N LYS A 295 -17.70 49.58 20.33
CA LYS A 295 -17.92 51.02 20.49
C LYS A 295 -18.08 51.34 21.99
N ASP A 296 -18.03 52.62 22.31
CA ASP A 296 -18.31 53.09 23.67
C ASP A 296 -19.79 52.86 23.98
N LEU A 297 -20.09 52.24 25.13
CA LEU A 297 -21.44 51.97 25.60
C LEU A 297 -21.61 52.49 27.03
N CYS A 298 -22.78 53.07 27.31
CA CYS A 298 -23.10 53.60 28.64
C CYS A 298 -23.72 52.53 29.54
N LYS A 299 -23.67 52.78 30.85
CA LYS A 299 -24.50 52.09 31.84
C LYS A 299 -25.97 52.09 31.41
N ASP A 300 -26.68 51.02 31.74
CA ASP A 300 -28.07 50.74 31.40
C ASP A 300 -28.32 50.49 29.89
N HIS A 301 -27.27 50.43 29.06
CA HIS A 301 -27.36 50.00 27.66
C HIS A 301 -27.69 48.50 27.56
N VAL A 302 -28.65 48.15 26.72
CA VAL A 302 -29.04 46.76 26.43
C VAL A 302 -28.18 46.23 25.28
N LEU A 303 -27.38 45.21 25.55
CA LEU A 303 -26.44 44.66 24.58
C LEU A 303 -27.16 44.00 23.40
N THR A 304 -26.74 44.38 22.20
CA THR A 304 -27.17 43.80 20.93
C THR A 304 -26.01 43.06 20.27
N PHE A 305 -26.30 42.27 19.24
CA PHE A 305 -25.25 41.61 18.46
C PHE A 305 -24.24 42.62 17.87
N ASP A 306 -24.72 43.76 17.37
CA ASP A 306 -23.91 44.80 16.74
C ASP A 306 -23.04 45.59 17.71
N ASP A 307 -23.16 45.34 19.02
CA ASP A 307 -22.31 45.94 20.05
C ASP A 307 -21.07 45.08 20.31
N LEU A 308 -21.12 43.79 19.98
CA LEU A 308 -20.11 42.80 20.36
C LEU A 308 -19.01 42.67 19.31
N GLU A 309 -17.84 42.30 19.81
CA GLU A 309 -16.69 41.80 19.06
C GLU A 309 -16.04 40.67 19.89
N SER A 310 -15.13 39.91 19.31
CA SER A 310 -14.38 38.86 20.01
C SER A 310 -12.87 39.08 19.88
N LYS A 311 -12.17 39.13 21.02
CA LYS A 311 -10.73 39.39 21.09
C LYS A 311 -9.99 38.27 21.82
N LYS A 312 -8.77 38.00 21.38
CA LYS A 312 -7.84 37.10 22.09
C LYS A 312 -7.16 37.86 23.23
N PRO A 313 -6.66 37.16 24.27
CA PRO A 313 -6.82 35.72 24.50
C PRO A 313 -8.14 35.40 25.22
N LYS A 314 -8.45 34.12 25.35
CA LYS A 314 -9.57 33.64 26.18
C LYS A 314 -9.31 33.97 27.65
N GLY A 315 -10.39 34.08 28.42
CA GLY A 315 -10.35 34.27 29.88
C GLY A 315 -10.16 35.73 30.35
N PHE A 316 -10.13 36.69 29.43
CA PHE A 316 -10.10 38.13 29.78
C PHE A 316 -11.49 38.79 29.77
N GLY A 317 -12.48 38.04 29.29
CA GLY A 317 -13.91 38.34 29.29
C GLY A 317 -14.71 37.05 29.12
N ILE A 318 -16.04 37.17 29.02
CA ILE A 318 -16.95 36.05 28.75
C ILE A 318 -16.50 35.33 27.48
N ASP A 319 -16.57 34.00 27.47
CA ASP A 319 -16.16 33.22 26.31
C ASP A 319 -16.99 33.60 25.07
N ALA A 320 -16.34 33.82 23.93
CA ALA A 320 -17.00 34.26 22.70
C ALA A 320 -18.11 33.29 22.23
N PHE A 321 -18.01 31.99 22.53
CA PHE A 321 -19.08 31.05 22.17
C PHE A 321 -20.40 31.33 22.92
N ARG A 322 -20.36 32.03 24.05
CA ARG A 322 -21.51 32.34 24.91
C ARG A 322 -22.26 33.61 24.50
N PHE A 323 -21.91 34.24 23.38
CA PHE A 323 -22.46 35.57 23.00
C PHE A 323 -23.99 35.65 23.00
N HIS A 324 -24.68 34.58 22.59
CA HIS A 324 -26.15 34.52 22.59
C HIS A 324 -26.76 34.69 23.99
N GLU A 325 -26.06 34.24 25.04
CA GLU A 325 -26.51 34.39 26.43
C GLU A 325 -26.42 35.85 26.91
N ILE A 326 -25.70 36.69 26.17
CA ILE A 326 -25.36 38.05 26.57
C ILE A 326 -26.21 39.09 25.84
N ILE A 327 -26.71 38.77 24.65
CA ILE A 327 -27.64 39.63 23.93
C ILE A 327 -28.91 39.83 24.76
N GLY A 328 -29.34 41.08 24.89
CA GLY A 328 -30.49 41.48 25.70
C GLY A 328 -30.18 41.74 27.17
N LYS A 329 -28.97 41.41 27.65
CA LYS A 329 -28.53 41.80 29.00
C LYS A 329 -28.16 43.28 29.04
N THR A 330 -28.26 43.88 30.22
CA THR A 330 -28.05 45.31 30.44
C THR A 330 -26.71 45.56 31.11
N LEU A 331 -25.96 46.60 30.71
CA LEU A 331 -24.71 46.98 31.35
C LEU A 331 -24.93 47.67 32.70
N ASN A 332 -24.15 47.33 33.73
CA ASN A 332 -24.20 48.00 35.03
C ASN A 332 -23.21 49.18 35.18
N LYS A 333 -22.35 49.39 34.18
CA LYS A 333 -21.34 50.45 34.10
C LYS A 333 -21.05 50.82 32.64
N ASP A 334 -20.40 51.95 32.44
CA ASP A 334 -19.88 52.33 31.12
C ASP A 334 -18.72 51.41 30.69
N LEU A 335 -18.65 51.07 29.41
CA LEU A 335 -17.54 50.32 28.80
C LEU A 335 -17.01 51.07 27.58
N LYS A 336 -15.69 51.06 27.38
CA LYS A 336 -15.06 51.67 26.21
C LYS A 336 -14.94 50.69 25.07
N LYS A 337 -14.92 51.24 23.86
CA LYS A 337 -14.60 50.50 22.64
C LYS A 337 -13.34 49.67 22.87
N TRP A 338 -13.46 48.37 22.62
CA TRP A 338 -12.45 47.32 22.72
C TRP A 338 -12.15 46.75 24.10
N ASP A 339 -12.83 47.21 25.15
CA ASP A 339 -12.80 46.56 26.46
C ASP A 339 -13.35 45.14 26.36
N PHE A 340 -12.82 44.24 27.18
CA PHE A 340 -13.40 42.91 27.34
C PHE A 340 -14.69 43.00 28.16
N LEU A 341 -15.72 42.28 27.72
CA LEU A 341 -16.99 42.19 28.40
C LEU A 341 -16.95 41.03 29.41
N ASN A 342 -17.11 41.33 30.69
CA ASN A 342 -17.10 40.36 31.79
C ASN A 342 -18.50 40.14 32.36
N GLU A 343 -18.74 39.00 33.02
CA GLU A 343 -20.03 38.71 33.69
C GLU A 343 -20.38 39.79 34.73
N THR A 344 -19.36 40.36 35.38
CA THR A 344 -19.51 41.43 36.37
C THR A 344 -19.98 42.77 35.78
N ASP A 345 -20.00 42.90 34.45
CA ASP A 345 -20.44 44.13 33.78
C ASP A 345 -21.95 44.10 33.44
N LEU A 346 -22.62 42.98 33.68
CA LEU A 346 -24.00 42.71 33.29
C LEU A 346 -24.96 42.71 34.48
N ILE A 347 -26.25 42.99 34.20
CA ILE A 347 -27.40 42.86 35.13
C ILE A 347 -28.26 41.66 34.72
#